data_AF-A0A914WEY4-F1
#
_entry.id   AF-A0A914WEY4-F1
#
_cell.length_a   1.000
_cell.length_b   1.000
_cell.length_c   1.000
_cell.angle_alpha   90.00
_cell.angle_beta   90.00
_cell.angle_gamma   90.00
#
_symmetry.space_group_name_H-M   'P 1'
#
loop_
_entity.id
_entity.type
_entity.pdbx_description
1 polymer ?
#
loop_
_entity_poly.entity_id
_entity_poly.type
_entity_poly.pdbx_seq_one_letter_code
_entity_poly.pdbx_strand_id
1 'polypeptide(L)'
;MTINQHFGVLLMAFNRFTAVMFSIKQERIWSTRNTAVAIALQWILPVIIVSPMSSTKFEYDYYIKDGVANNDSLSLKFYDKNYETAYIILGFLINLLVNVATCIMYIAVFIGALRHSKRYASVSNQLSTLSTDNSNDNSRNGARHKPTGIPQQNSRIFRRSVGTVCSQAAHHRLELRLAVSGFLVFISMFMYFLYLLLALIIGDTDFDGGVMYSIVCDVFSCINPYALLLLSKQTRVAFMRTLKCKKST
;
A
#
# COMPACT_ATOMS: atom_id res chain seq x y z
N MET A 1 16.95 -5.09 -9.96
CA MET A 1 16.42 -3.77 -9.53
C MET A 1 15.07 -3.85 -8.78
N THR A 2 14.52 -5.05 -8.56
CA THR A 2 13.21 -5.29 -7.90
C THR A 2 13.22 -5.13 -6.37
N ILE A 3 14.38 -5.27 -5.72
CA ILE A 3 14.52 -5.18 -4.26
C ILE A 3 13.98 -3.84 -3.71
N ASN A 4 14.24 -2.72 -4.39
CA ASN A 4 13.72 -1.41 -3.97
C ASN A 4 12.18 -1.38 -3.94
N GLN A 5 11.54 -1.97 -4.94
CA GLN A 5 10.09 -2.03 -5.03
C GLN A 5 9.50 -2.88 -3.90
N HIS A 6 10.14 -4.01 -3.57
CA HIS A 6 9.73 -4.87 -2.47
C HIS A 6 9.79 -4.15 -1.12
N PHE A 7 10.87 -3.39 -0.85
CA PHE A 7 10.95 -2.55 0.34
C PHE A 7 9.89 -1.44 0.37
N GLY A 8 9.60 -0.82 -0.77
CA GLY A 8 8.53 0.18 -0.87
C GLY A 8 7.16 -0.39 -0.52
N VAL A 9 6.84 -1.59 -1.03
CA VAL A 9 5.59 -2.30 -0.70
C VAL A 9 5.54 -2.67 0.78
N LEU A 10 6.65 -3.15 1.35
CA LEU A 10 6.75 -3.45 2.79
C LEU A 10 6.50 -2.21 3.65
N LEU A 11 7.12 -1.08 3.32
CA LEU A 11 6.93 0.19 4.03
C LEU A 11 5.50 0.70 3.91
N MET A 12 4.88 0.56 2.73
CA MET A 12 3.47 0.90 2.54
C MET A 12 2.56 0.01 3.41
N ALA A 13 2.80 -1.30 3.45
CA ALA A 13 2.06 -2.23 4.28
C ALA A 13 2.23 -1.90 5.77
N PHE A 14 3.46 -1.61 6.21
CA PHE A 14 3.76 -1.21 7.58
C PHE A 14 3.10 0.11 7.98
N ASN A 15 3.07 1.09 7.07
CA ASN A 15 2.34 2.35 7.27
C ASN A 15 0.85 2.10 7.48
N ARG A 16 0.23 1.23 6.68
CA ARG A 16 -1.20 0.89 6.85
C ARG A 16 -1.47 0.07 8.10
N PHE A 17 -0.60 -0.88 8.41
CA PHE A 17 -0.67 -1.70 9.61
C PHE A 17 -0.66 -0.82 10.87
N THR A 18 0.31 0.09 10.96
CA THR A 18 0.42 1.01 12.10
C THR A 18 -0.73 2.02 12.17
N ALA A 19 -1.28 2.46 11.03
CA ALA A 19 -2.47 3.31 11.00
C ALA A 19 -3.69 2.64 11.64
N VAL A 20 -3.94 1.37 11.27
CA VAL A 20 -5.11 0.63 11.76
C VAL A 20 -4.92 0.15 13.20
N MET A 21 -3.74 -0.38 13.54
CA MET A 21 -3.51 -0.98 14.87
C MET A 21 -3.13 0.05 15.93
N PHE A 22 -2.50 1.16 15.54
CA PHE A 22 -1.94 2.15 16.47
C PHE A 22 -2.30 3.60 16.07
N SER A 23 -3.57 3.85 15.73
CA SER A 23 -4.04 5.16 15.25
C SER A 23 -3.60 6.35 16.13
N ILE A 24 -3.63 6.21 17.46
CA ILE A 24 -3.22 7.27 18.41
C ILE A 24 -1.73 7.61 18.29
N LYS A 25 -0.88 6.63 18.00
CA LYS A 25 0.59 6.82 17.91
C LYS A 25 1.07 7.02 16.48
N GLN A 26 0.16 6.96 15.49
CA GLN A 26 0.51 6.98 14.08
C GLN A 26 1.26 8.25 13.68
N GLU A 27 0.82 9.42 14.13
CA GLU A 27 1.49 10.70 13.82
C GLU A 27 2.92 10.78 14.38
N ARG A 28 3.16 10.15 15.55
CA ARG A 28 4.49 10.08 16.15
C ARG A 28 5.40 9.11 15.41
N ILE A 29 4.87 7.95 15.00
CA ILE A 29 5.62 6.94 14.25
C ILE A 29 5.98 7.49 12.86
N TRP A 30 5.00 8.03 12.14
CA TRP A 30 5.14 8.55 10.78
C TRP A 30 5.25 10.06 10.72
N SER A 31 6.13 10.61 11.56
CA SER A 31 6.51 12.02 11.44
C SER A 31 7.20 12.28 10.10
N THR A 32 7.23 13.53 9.64
CA THR A 32 7.91 13.92 8.39
C THR A 32 9.38 13.47 8.38
N ARG A 33 10.06 13.60 9.53
CA ARG A 33 11.46 13.16 9.69
C ARG A 33 11.59 11.64 9.55
N ASN A 34 10.74 10.87 10.23
CA ASN A 34 10.81 9.40 10.18
C ASN A 34 10.44 8.88 8.79
N THR A 35 9.47 9.51 8.12
CA THR A 35 9.10 9.18 6.75
C THR A 35 10.24 9.46 5.78
N ALA A 36 10.92 10.61 5.90
CA ALA A 36 12.10 10.92 5.10
C ALA A 36 13.23 9.90 5.31
N VAL A 37 13.49 9.50 6.57
CA VAL A 37 14.47 8.45 6.89
C VAL A 37 14.07 7.12 6.28
N ALA A 38 12.81 6.71 6.38
CA ALA A 38 12.32 5.47 5.78
C ALA A 38 12.48 5.47 4.25
N ILE A 39 12.18 6.58 3.59
CA ILE A 39 12.40 6.75 2.14
C ILE A 39 13.91 6.68 1.82
N ALA A 40 14.77 7.36 2.58
CA ALA A 40 16.21 7.30 2.36
C ALA A 40 16.75 5.87 2.50
N LEU A 41 16.32 5.16 3.54
CA LEU A 41 16.69 3.74 3.75
C LEU A 41 16.21 2.84 2.61
N GLN A 42 15.01 3.09 2.08
CA GLN A 42 14.47 2.37 0.94
C GLN A 42 15.39 2.45 -0.30
N TRP A 43 16.09 3.57 -0.48
CA TRP A 43 17.03 3.76 -1.59
C TRP A 43 18.44 3.27 -1.28
N ILE A 44 18.92 3.47 -0.05
CA ILE A 44 20.29 3.10 0.36
C ILE A 44 20.45 1.58 0.44
N LEU A 45 19.46 0.85 0.99
CA LEU A 45 19.56 -0.59 1.19
C LEU A 45 19.79 -1.38 -0.12
N PRO A 46 19.02 -1.17 -1.20
CA PRO A 46 19.27 -1.83 -2.47
C PRO A 46 20.65 -1.52 -3.04
N VAL A 47 21.16 -0.30 -2.88
CA VAL A 47 22.50 0.08 -3.35
C VAL A 47 23.57 -0.72 -2.59
N ILE A 48 23.44 -0.83 -1.27
CA ILE A 48 24.37 -1.64 -0.45
C ILE A 48 24.32 -3.11 -0.84
N ILE A 49 23.12 -3.66 -1.09
CA ILE A 49 22.95 -5.08 -1.46
C ILE A 49 23.53 -5.36 -2.86
N VAL A 50 23.37 -4.44 -3.81
CA VAL A 50 23.83 -4.60 -5.20
C VAL A 50 25.30 -4.19 -5.35
N SER A 51 25.84 -3.33 -4.49
CA SER A 51 27.20 -2.81 -4.60
C SER A 51 28.29 -3.89 -4.74
N PRO A 52 28.25 -5.04 -4.06
CA PRO A 52 29.32 -6.01 -4.24
C PRO A 52 29.28 -6.68 -5.63
N MET A 53 28.14 -6.66 -6.35
CA MET A 53 28.10 -7.07 -7.76
C MET A 53 28.96 -6.16 -8.65
N SER A 54 29.14 -4.87 -8.34
CA SER A 54 29.98 -3.99 -9.17
C SER A 54 31.47 -4.31 -9.04
N SER A 55 31.86 -5.13 -8.06
CA SER A 55 33.26 -5.51 -7.83
C SER A 55 33.63 -6.82 -8.52
N THR A 56 32.65 -7.55 -9.08
CA THR A 56 32.92 -8.78 -9.85
C THR A 56 33.22 -8.48 -11.31
N LYS A 57 34.11 -9.26 -11.92
CA LYS A 57 34.35 -9.20 -13.37
C LYS A 57 33.09 -9.70 -14.09
N PHE A 58 32.63 -8.94 -15.06
CA PHE A 58 31.55 -9.33 -15.95
C PHE A 58 32.14 -9.79 -17.28
N GLU A 59 31.61 -10.88 -17.82
CA GLU A 59 31.92 -11.32 -19.16
C GLU A 59 30.75 -10.93 -20.08
N TYR A 60 31.08 -10.31 -21.20
CA TYR A 60 30.11 -9.93 -22.22
C TYR A 60 30.12 -11.01 -23.30
N ASP A 61 29.12 -11.88 -23.28
CA ASP A 61 28.93 -12.85 -24.37
C ASP A 61 28.28 -12.13 -25.56
N TYR A 62 29.04 -11.95 -26.64
CA TYR A 62 28.50 -11.56 -27.94
C TYR A 62 28.20 -12.83 -28.74
N TYR A 63 26.92 -13.12 -28.98
CA TYR A 63 26.55 -14.21 -29.88
C TYR A 63 26.76 -13.78 -31.35
N ILE A 64 27.92 -14.11 -31.92
CA ILE A 64 28.16 -13.99 -33.36
C ILE A 64 27.56 -15.22 -34.04
N LYS A 65 26.43 -15.04 -34.73
CA LYS A 65 25.84 -16.07 -35.58
C LYS A 65 26.07 -15.65 -37.04
N ASP A 66 26.71 -16.50 -37.83
CA ASP A 66 26.95 -16.30 -39.28
C ASP A 66 27.82 -15.09 -39.66
N GLY A 67 28.82 -14.73 -38.85
CA GLY A 67 29.79 -13.67 -39.19
C GLY A 67 29.22 -12.24 -39.14
N VAL A 68 27.95 -12.09 -38.80
CA VAL A 68 27.31 -10.83 -38.44
C VAL A 68 27.18 -10.83 -36.93
N ALA A 69 27.71 -9.80 -36.27
CA ALA A 69 27.39 -9.56 -34.87
C ALA A 69 25.90 -9.20 -34.83
N ASN A 70 25.04 -10.19 -34.56
CA ASN A 70 23.66 -9.89 -34.20
C ASN A 70 23.72 -9.14 -32.88
N ASN A 71 23.46 -7.83 -32.93
CA ASN A 71 23.37 -6.96 -31.76
C ASN A 71 22.21 -7.33 -30.81
N ASP A 72 21.58 -8.49 -31.01
CA ASP A 72 20.27 -8.83 -30.48
C ASP A 72 20.30 -9.55 -29.12
N SER A 73 21.47 -9.96 -28.61
CA SER A 73 21.55 -10.58 -27.28
C SER A 73 22.82 -10.23 -26.52
N LEU A 74 22.87 -9.01 -25.98
CA LEU A 74 23.83 -8.68 -24.92
C LEU A 74 23.42 -9.41 -23.64
N SER A 75 24.06 -10.56 -23.36
CA SER A 75 23.89 -11.25 -22.07
C SER A 75 25.03 -10.91 -21.12
N LEU A 76 24.71 -10.34 -19.97
CA LEU A 76 25.68 -10.05 -18.90
C LEU A 76 25.78 -11.30 -18.02
N LYS A 77 26.91 -12.01 -18.08
CA LYS A 77 27.16 -13.17 -17.22
C LYS A 77 28.17 -12.82 -16.13
N PHE A 78 27.96 -13.37 -14.95
CA PHE A 78 28.95 -13.30 -13.88
C PHE A 78 30.08 -14.25 -14.20
N TYR A 79 31.32 -13.78 -14.04
CA TYR A 79 32.50 -14.63 -14.22
C TYR A 79 32.52 -15.83 -13.26
N ASP A 80 31.99 -15.65 -12.04
CA ASP A 80 31.87 -16.72 -11.04
C ASP A 80 30.41 -17.17 -10.87
N LYS A 81 30.11 -18.38 -11.37
CA LYS A 81 28.79 -19.00 -11.28
C LYS A 81 28.34 -19.25 -9.83
N ASN A 82 29.26 -19.49 -8.90
CA ASN A 82 28.90 -19.70 -7.50
C ASN A 82 28.41 -18.40 -6.87
N TYR A 83 29.04 -17.29 -7.25
CA TYR A 83 28.63 -15.95 -6.83
C TYR A 83 27.24 -15.60 -7.37
N GLU A 84 27.01 -15.81 -8.67
CA GLU A 84 25.70 -15.63 -9.30
C GLU A 84 24.60 -16.42 -8.59
N THR A 85 24.84 -17.72 -8.37
CA THR A 85 23.89 -18.61 -7.68
C THR A 85 23.58 -18.10 -6.27
N ALA A 86 24.60 -17.68 -5.51
CA ALA A 86 24.42 -17.15 -4.16
C ALA A 86 23.55 -15.89 -4.15
N TYR A 87 23.72 -14.99 -5.13
CA TYR A 87 22.91 -13.77 -5.25
C TYR A 87 21.47 -14.04 -5.64
N ILE A 88 21.25 -14.99 -6.56
CA ILE A 88 19.90 -15.41 -6.94
C ILE A 88 19.17 -15.97 -5.72
N ILE A 89 19.82 -16.85 -4.95
CA ILE A 89 19.27 -17.43 -3.72
C ILE A 89 18.99 -16.32 -2.68
N LEU A 90 19.94 -15.42 -2.45
CA LEU A 90 19.77 -14.31 -1.50
C LEU A 90 18.60 -13.41 -1.90
N GLY A 91 18.51 -13.02 -3.17
CA GLY A 91 17.42 -12.21 -3.70
C GLY A 91 16.06 -12.91 -3.55
N PHE A 92 16.00 -14.21 -3.84
CA PHE A 92 14.80 -15.02 -3.64
C PHE A 92 14.37 -15.08 -2.17
N LEU A 93 15.30 -15.32 -1.24
CA LEU A 93 15.02 -15.38 0.19
C LEU A 93 14.52 -14.03 0.75
N ILE A 94 15.15 -12.92 0.34
CA ILE A 94 14.70 -11.58 0.71
C ILE A 94 13.28 -11.33 0.19
N ASN A 95 13.00 -11.69 -1.07
CA ASN A 95 11.68 -11.52 -1.66
C ASN A 95 10.61 -12.36 -0.93
N LEU A 96 10.91 -13.62 -0.65
CA LEU A 96 10.05 -14.51 0.13
C LEU A 96 9.72 -13.90 1.51
N LEU A 97 10.76 -13.44 2.24
CA LEU A 97 10.60 -12.83 3.56
C LEU A 97 9.70 -11.59 3.50
N VAL A 98 9.95 -10.70 2.55
CA VAL A 98 9.17 -9.46 2.37
C VAL A 98 7.71 -9.77 2.03
N ASN A 99 7.46 -10.74 1.16
CA ASN A 99 6.09 -11.13 0.79
C ASN A 99 5.33 -11.73 1.96
N VAL A 100 5.97 -12.62 2.73
CA VAL A 100 5.35 -13.22 3.93
C VAL A 100 5.02 -12.15 4.98
N ALA A 101 5.98 -11.26 5.28
CA ALA A 101 5.77 -10.16 6.23
C ALA A 101 4.63 -9.22 5.77
N THR A 102 4.61 -8.88 4.48
CA THR A 102 3.58 -8.03 3.88
C THR A 102 2.20 -8.69 3.93
N CYS A 103 2.13 -9.99 3.65
CA CYS A 103 0.89 -10.77 3.72
C CYS A 103 0.31 -10.75 5.14
N ILE A 104 1.14 -11.03 6.15
CA ILE A 104 0.73 -10.99 7.57
C ILE A 104 0.21 -9.59 7.94
N MET A 105 0.89 -8.52 7.53
CA MET A 105 0.46 -7.16 7.80
C MET A 105 -0.88 -6.82 7.16
N TYR A 106 -1.09 -7.18 5.89
CA TYR A 106 -2.38 -6.93 5.23
C TYR A 106 -3.51 -7.75 5.85
N ILE A 107 -3.29 -9.01 6.20
CA ILE A 107 -4.27 -9.82 6.94
C ILE A 107 -4.67 -9.10 8.25
N ALA A 108 -3.69 -8.61 9.01
CA ALA A 108 -3.96 -7.86 10.24
C ALA A 108 -4.72 -6.55 9.99
N VAL A 109 -4.38 -5.80 8.92
CA VAL A 109 -5.10 -4.60 8.48
C VAL A 109 -6.56 -4.91 8.16
N PHE A 110 -6.83 -5.98 7.41
CA PHE A 110 -8.20 -6.38 7.07
C PHE A 110 -8.99 -6.83 8.29
N ILE A 111 -8.40 -7.63 9.19
CA ILE A 111 -9.04 -8.01 10.45
C ILE A 111 -9.36 -6.77 11.29
N GLY A 112 -8.42 -5.82 11.39
CA GLY A 112 -8.62 -4.55 12.07
C GLY A 112 -9.78 -3.76 11.46
N ALA A 113 -9.81 -3.60 10.14
CA ALA A 113 -10.88 -2.90 9.43
C ALA A 113 -12.26 -3.55 9.66
N LEU A 114 -12.35 -4.88 9.63
CA LEU A 114 -13.60 -5.61 9.92
C LEU A 114 -14.08 -5.37 11.35
N ARG A 115 -13.16 -5.35 12.34
CA ARG A 115 -13.49 -5.03 13.73
C ARG A 115 -14.00 -3.60 13.89
N HIS A 116 -13.38 -2.64 13.21
CA HIS A 116 -13.83 -1.24 13.22
C HIS A 116 -15.21 -1.08 12.59
N SER A 117 -15.47 -1.71 11.44
CA SER A 117 -16.77 -1.69 10.78
C SER A 117 -17.90 -2.17 11.70
N LYS A 118 -17.70 -3.28 12.42
CA LYS A 118 -18.66 -3.81 13.40
C LYS A 118 -18.95 -2.82 14.54
N ARG A 119 -17.92 -2.14 15.06
CA ARG A 119 -18.08 -1.11 16.11
C ARG A 119 -18.90 0.08 15.62
N TYR A 120 -18.64 0.57 14.40
CA TYR A 120 -19.40 1.67 13.83
C TYR A 120 -20.87 1.31 13.61
N ALA A 121 -21.16 0.10 13.13
CA ALA A 121 -22.54 -0.38 12.99
C ALA A 121 -23.28 -0.41 14.34
N SER A 122 -22.62 -0.90 15.40
CA SER A 122 -23.20 -0.94 16.75
C SER A 122 -23.50 0.47 17.30
N VAL A 123 -22.56 1.41 17.18
CA VAL A 123 -22.75 2.81 17.62
C VAL A 123 -23.83 3.51 16.81
N SER A 124 -23.87 3.28 15.49
CA SER A 124 -24.92 3.84 14.62
C SER A 124 -26.31 3.34 15.02
N ASN A 125 -26.45 2.05 15.34
CA ASN A 125 -27.73 1.50 15.79
C ASN A 125 -28.20 2.11 17.12
N GLN A 126 -27.28 2.31 18.07
CA GLN A 126 -27.58 2.98 19.34
C GLN A 126 -28.00 4.44 19.14
N LEU A 127 -27.39 5.16 18.20
CA LEU A 127 -27.77 6.53 17.87
C LEU A 127 -29.17 6.61 17.24
N SER A 128 -29.50 5.65 16.37
CA SER A 128 -30.82 5.57 15.74
C SER A 128 -31.93 5.27 16.75
N THR A 129 -31.71 4.38 17.72
CA THR A 129 -32.70 4.10 18.78
C THR A 129 -32.94 5.32 19.66
N LEU A 130 -31.88 6.02 20.07
CA LEU A 130 -31.97 7.28 20.85
C LEU A 130 -32.72 8.40 20.10
N SER A 131 -32.63 8.42 18.77
CA SER A 131 -33.37 9.39 17.95
C SER A 131 -34.86 9.06 17.87
N THR A 132 -35.23 7.78 17.80
CA THR A 132 -36.62 7.32 17.72
C THR A 132 -37.35 7.55 19.03
N ASP A 133 -36.71 7.26 20.17
CA ASP A 133 -37.31 7.44 21.50
C ASP A 133 -37.66 8.91 21.77
N ASN A 134 -36.75 9.83 21.43
CA ASN A 134 -37.00 11.28 21.55
C ASN A 134 -38.13 11.78 20.63
N SER A 135 -38.36 11.14 19.48
CA SER A 135 -39.45 11.52 18.57
C SER A 135 -40.81 11.06 19.09
N ASN A 136 -40.88 9.89 19.72
CA ASN A 136 -42.12 9.34 20.27
C ASN A 136 -42.61 10.10 21.51
N ASP A 137 -41.71 10.56 22.37
CA ASP A 137 -42.09 11.36 23.55
C ASP A 137 -42.66 12.74 23.19
N ASN A 138 -42.14 13.38 22.13
CA ASN A 138 -42.69 14.65 21.65
C ASN A 138 -44.09 14.49 21.04
N SER A 139 -44.42 13.32 20.48
CA SER A 139 -45.75 13.08 19.89
C SER A 139 -46.82 12.74 20.94
N ARG A 140 -46.44 12.28 22.14
CA ARG A 140 -47.37 11.94 23.23
C ARG A 140 -47.78 13.13 24.10
N ASN A 141 -46.97 14.18 24.16
CA ASN A 141 -47.19 15.34 25.06
C ASN A 141 -47.82 16.57 24.39
N GLY A 142 -48.34 16.44 23.15
CA GLY A 142 -48.87 17.54 22.35
C GLY A 142 -50.17 18.22 22.81
N ALA A 143 -50.73 17.91 23.98
CA ALA A 143 -52.05 18.43 24.39
C ALA A 143 -52.06 19.44 25.55
N ARG A 144 -51.00 19.63 26.35
CA ARG A 144 -51.10 20.55 27.51
C ARG A 144 -49.77 20.96 28.12
N HIS A 145 -49.16 22.06 27.67
CA HIS A 145 -48.56 23.11 28.52
C HIS A 145 -47.77 24.14 27.71
N LYS A 146 -47.93 25.43 28.09
CA LYS A 146 -47.08 26.55 27.67
C LYS A 146 -45.63 26.34 28.17
N PRO A 147 -44.61 26.48 27.30
CA PRO A 147 -43.22 26.21 27.69
C PRO A 147 -42.63 27.39 28.45
N THR A 148 -42.30 27.18 29.73
CA THR A 148 -41.31 27.96 30.48
C THR A 148 -39.96 27.27 30.31
N GLY A 149 -38.92 28.07 30.07
CA GLY A 149 -37.71 27.65 29.35
C GLY A 149 -36.80 26.60 30.01
N ILE A 150 -35.90 26.10 29.14
CA ILE A 150 -34.68 25.27 29.34
C ILE A 150 -34.92 23.74 29.14
N PRO A 151 -34.03 22.96 28.46
CA PRO A 151 -32.63 23.24 28.08
C PRO A 151 -32.31 23.08 26.58
N GLN A 152 -31.83 24.16 25.97
CA GLN A 152 -31.15 24.17 24.66
C GLN A 152 -29.79 23.42 24.65
N GLN A 153 -29.37 22.84 25.77
CA GLN A 153 -28.01 22.31 25.99
C GLN A 153 -27.85 20.86 25.50
N ASN A 154 -28.88 20.02 25.59
CA ASN A 154 -28.80 18.60 25.18
C ASN A 154 -28.71 18.41 23.66
N SER A 155 -29.35 19.28 22.88
CA SER A 155 -29.28 19.22 21.41
C SER A 155 -27.88 19.59 20.86
N ARG A 156 -27.12 20.42 21.58
CA ARG A 156 -25.74 20.78 21.21
C ARG A 156 -24.76 19.65 21.48
N ILE A 157 -24.92 18.92 22.57
CA ILE A 157 -24.07 17.77 22.92
C ILE A 157 -24.30 16.64 21.91
N PHE A 158 -25.56 16.36 21.57
CA PHE A 158 -25.91 15.36 20.56
C PHE A 158 -25.38 15.71 19.16
N ARG A 159 -25.49 16.98 18.72
CA ARG A 159 -24.89 17.39 17.43
C ARG A 159 -23.38 17.25 17.40
N ARG A 160 -22.68 17.52 18.51
CA ARG A 160 -21.22 17.33 18.61
C ARG A 160 -20.84 15.86 18.50
N SER A 161 -21.53 14.96 19.19
CA SER A 161 -21.23 13.52 19.13
C SER A 161 -21.50 12.93 17.73
N VAL A 162 -22.61 13.30 17.09
CA VAL A 162 -22.91 12.88 15.71
C VAL A 162 -21.84 13.37 14.73
N GLY A 163 -21.40 14.63 14.86
CA GLY A 163 -20.36 15.22 14.03
C GLY A 163 -19.02 14.48 14.14
N THR A 164 -18.61 14.13 15.36
CA THR A 164 -17.38 13.36 15.59
C THR A 164 -17.43 11.96 15.00
N VAL A 165 -18.56 11.25 15.12
CA VAL A 165 -18.72 9.89 14.56
C VAL A 165 -18.67 9.92 13.03
N CYS A 166 -19.31 10.92 12.40
CA CYS A 166 -19.33 11.05 10.94
C CYS A 166 -17.93 11.38 10.37
N SER A 167 -17.19 12.28 11.03
CA SER A 167 -15.79 12.59 10.67
C SER A 167 -14.88 11.37 10.80
N GLN A 168 -15.03 10.60 11.87
CA GLN A 168 -14.24 9.39 12.10
C GLN A 168 -14.55 8.29 11.07
N ALA A 169 -15.82 8.12 10.69
CA ALA A 169 -16.22 7.19 9.64
C ALA A 169 -15.65 7.59 8.27
N ALA A 170 -15.59 8.89 7.96
CA ALA A 170 -14.99 9.38 6.72
C ALA A 170 -13.47 9.11 6.67
N HIS A 171 -12.77 9.35 7.77
CA HIS A 171 -11.34 9.01 7.92
C HIS A 171 -11.10 7.51 7.72
N HIS A 172 -11.92 6.65 8.34
CA HIS A 172 -11.80 5.21 8.21
C HIS A 172 -12.00 4.71 6.77
N ARG A 173 -12.98 5.28 6.04
CA ARG A 173 -13.21 4.96 4.62
C ARG A 173 -12.03 5.36 3.75
N LEU A 174 -11.41 6.51 4.04
CA LEU A 174 -10.20 6.94 3.35
C LEU A 174 -9.06 5.96 3.60
N GLU A 175 -8.79 5.62 4.85
CA GLU A 175 -7.74 4.65 5.22
C GLU A 175 -7.93 3.29 4.56
N LEU A 176 -9.17 2.77 4.55
CA LEU A 176 -9.49 1.51 3.90
C LEU A 176 -9.23 1.57 2.39
N ARG A 177 -9.59 2.69 1.74
CA ARG A 177 -9.32 2.86 0.30
C ARG A 177 -7.83 2.89 0.00
N LEU A 178 -7.03 3.54 0.85
CA LEU A 178 -5.57 3.52 0.71
C LEU A 178 -4.98 2.13 1.01
N ALA A 179 -5.53 1.40 1.98
CA ALA A 179 -5.12 0.02 2.27
C ALA A 179 -5.43 -0.93 1.10
N VAL A 180 -6.61 -0.81 0.49
CA VAL A 180 -6.99 -1.57 -0.71
C VAL A 180 -6.06 -1.24 -1.88
N SER A 181 -5.70 0.04 -2.06
CA SER A 181 -4.73 0.43 -3.08
C SER A 181 -3.38 -0.23 -2.89
N GLY A 182 -2.85 -0.22 -1.66
CA GLY A 182 -1.58 -0.88 -1.35
C GLY A 182 -1.68 -2.40 -1.50
N PHE A 183 -2.82 -2.98 -1.15
CA PHE A 183 -3.05 -4.41 -1.29
C PHE A 183 -3.09 -4.85 -2.76
N LEU A 184 -3.69 -4.05 -3.65
CA LEU A 184 -3.65 -4.33 -5.09
C LEU A 184 -2.22 -4.33 -5.64
N VAL A 185 -1.41 -3.34 -5.24
CA VAL A 185 0.03 -3.31 -5.59
C VAL A 185 0.75 -4.55 -5.06
N PHE A 186 0.44 -4.97 -3.84
CA PHE A 186 0.99 -6.20 -3.27
C PHE A 186 0.58 -7.45 -4.04
N ILE A 187 -0.70 -7.62 -4.42
CA ILE A 187 -1.15 -8.77 -5.24
C ILE A 187 -0.39 -8.81 -6.56
N SER A 188 -0.26 -7.68 -7.24
CA SER A 188 0.52 -7.57 -8.48
C SER A 188 1.96 -8.07 -8.29
N MET A 189 2.62 -7.65 -7.21
CA MET A 189 3.97 -8.08 -6.86
C MET A 189 4.04 -9.56 -6.43
N PHE A 190 3.00 -10.06 -5.75
CA PHE A 190 2.93 -11.44 -5.27
C PHE A 190 2.71 -12.43 -6.42
N MET A 191 1.87 -12.09 -7.40
CA MET A 191 1.68 -12.88 -8.62
C MET A 191 3.00 -13.05 -9.37
N TYR A 192 3.83 -12.00 -9.41
CA TYR A 192 5.17 -12.07 -9.96
C TYR A 192 6.09 -13.02 -9.17
N PHE A 193 6.07 -12.97 -7.84
CA PHE A 193 6.82 -13.91 -7.01
C PHE A 193 6.38 -15.36 -7.25
N LEU A 194 5.07 -15.61 -7.38
CA LEU A 194 4.54 -16.94 -7.70
C LEU A 194 5.03 -17.45 -9.05
N TYR A 195 5.10 -16.57 -10.07
CA TYR A 195 5.65 -16.93 -11.37
C TYR A 195 7.12 -17.36 -11.27
N LEU A 196 7.95 -16.59 -10.54
CA LEU A 196 9.36 -16.94 -10.32
C LEU A 196 9.52 -18.25 -9.53
N LEU A 197 8.69 -18.45 -8.51
CA LEU A 197 8.67 -19.68 -7.73
C LEU A 197 8.33 -20.88 -8.61
N LEU A 198 7.34 -20.75 -9.49
CA LEU A 198 6.93 -21.80 -10.40
C LEU A 198 8.04 -22.12 -11.41
N ALA A 199 8.68 -21.10 -12.00
CA ALA A 199 9.81 -21.27 -12.90
C ALA A 199 10.97 -22.03 -12.21
N LEU A 200 11.28 -21.66 -10.96
CA LEU A 200 12.30 -22.34 -10.16
C LEU A 200 11.96 -23.80 -9.89
N ILE A 201 10.69 -24.12 -9.61
CA ILE A 201 10.22 -25.49 -9.33
C ILE A 201 10.28 -26.37 -10.59
N ILE A 202 9.87 -25.83 -11.74
CA ILE A 202 9.84 -26.58 -13.01
C ILE A 202 11.26 -26.86 -13.51
N GLY A 203 12.25 -26.05 -13.12
CA GLY A 203 13.65 -26.23 -13.51
C GLY A 203 13.91 -25.96 -15.00
N ASP A 204 12.93 -25.37 -15.70
CA ASP A 204 13.05 -25.00 -17.11
C ASP A 204 13.78 -23.65 -17.20
N THR A 205 15.10 -23.74 -17.34
CA THR A 205 15.99 -22.59 -17.49
C THR A 205 16.06 -22.07 -18.93
N ASP A 206 15.47 -22.80 -19.89
CA ASP A 206 15.52 -22.47 -21.32
C ASP A 206 14.34 -21.60 -21.76
N PHE A 207 13.35 -21.40 -20.89
CA PHE A 207 12.34 -20.37 -21.11
C PHE A 207 13.05 -19.01 -21.13
N ASP A 208 12.73 -18.16 -22.13
CA ASP A 208 13.23 -16.79 -22.31
C ASP A 208 12.69 -15.83 -21.22
N GLY A 209 12.75 -16.32 -19.98
CA GLY A 209 12.20 -15.77 -18.77
C GLY A 209 12.85 -14.46 -18.40
N GLY A 210 14.04 -14.15 -18.92
CA GLY A 210 14.68 -12.84 -18.79
C GLY A 210 13.90 -11.72 -19.50
N VAL A 211 13.38 -12.00 -20.70
CA VAL A 211 12.58 -11.03 -21.47
C VAL A 211 11.21 -10.86 -20.82
N MET A 212 10.54 -11.97 -20.49
CA MET A 212 9.26 -11.93 -19.78
C MET A 212 9.39 -11.28 -18.39
N TYR A 213 10.49 -11.53 -17.68
CA TYR A 213 10.84 -10.87 -16.42
C TYR A 213 10.89 -9.35 -16.57
N SER A 214 11.58 -8.86 -17.60
CA SER A 214 11.77 -7.42 -17.82
C SER A 214 10.44 -6.74 -18.16
N ILE A 215 9.67 -7.32 -19.07
CA ILE A 215 8.35 -6.81 -19.46
C ILE A 215 7.41 -6.77 -18.26
N VAL A 216 7.36 -7.84 -17.47
CA VAL A 216 6.49 -7.94 -16.30
C VAL A 216 6.90 -6.91 -15.23
N CYS A 217 8.20 -6.72 -14.99
CA CYS A 217 8.71 -5.70 -14.07
C CYS A 217 8.32 -4.29 -14.52
N ASP A 218 8.43 -3.99 -15.82
CA ASP A 218 8.11 -2.67 -16.37
C ASP A 218 6.61 -2.39 -16.30
N VAL A 219 5.77 -3.36 -16.64
CA VAL A 219 4.31 -3.24 -16.56
C VAL A 219 3.88 -2.99 -15.11
N PHE A 220 4.41 -3.75 -14.14
CA PHE A 220 4.06 -3.54 -12.73
C PHE A 220 4.58 -2.21 -12.18
N SER A 221 5.77 -1.77 -12.61
CA SER A 221 6.30 -0.45 -12.27
C SER A 221 5.38 0.67 -12.76
N CYS A 222 4.82 0.52 -13.96
CA CYS A 222 3.89 1.47 -14.56
C CYS A 222 2.53 1.49 -13.86
N ILE A 223 2.01 0.34 -13.39
CA ILE A 223 0.67 0.26 -12.77
C ILE A 223 0.59 1.03 -11.43
N ASN A 224 1.67 1.04 -10.66
CA ASN A 224 1.71 1.63 -9.32
C ASN A 224 1.23 3.10 -9.24
N PRO A 225 1.75 4.04 -10.05
CA PRO A 225 1.26 5.42 -10.04
C PRO A 225 -0.22 5.54 -10.47
N TYR A 226 -0.68 4.72 -11.43
CA TYR A 226 -2.09 4.74 -11.86
C TYR A 226 -3.02 4.22 -10.76
N ALA A 227 -2.63 3.17 -10.04
CA ALA A 227 -3.39 2.67 -8.90
C ALA A 227 -3.59 3.76 -7.83
N LEU A 228 -2.51 4.49 -7.50
CA LEU A 228 -2.57 5.61 -6.55
C LEU A 228 -3.45 6.76 -7.06
N LEU A 229 -3.36 7.10 -8.34
CA LEU A 229 -4.11 8.19 -8.96
C LEU A 229 -5.62 7.88 -9.09
N LEU A 230 -5.97 6.62 -9.39
CA LEU A 230 -7.34 6.16 -9.44
C LEU A 230 -7.97 6.02 -8.04
N LEU A 231 -7.19 5.66 -7.02
CA LEU A 231 -7.72 5.41 -5.68
C LEU A 231 -7.66 6.62 -4.74
N SER A 232 -6.86 7.64 -5.01
CA SER A 232 -6.84 8.87 -4.20
C SER A 232 -7.54 10.03 -4.91
N LYS A 233 -8.69 10.47 -4.38
CA LYS A 233 -9.39 11.67 -4.87
C LYS A 233 -8.51 12.91 -4.74
N GLN A 234 -7.77 13.05 -3.64
CA GLN A 234 -6.89 14.19 -3.40
C GLN A 234 -5.75 14.22 -4.43
N THR A 235 -5.09 13.08 -4.66
CA THR A 235 -4.01 12.96 -5.66
C THR A 235 -4.53 13.28 -7.05
N ARG A 236 -5.73 12.78 -7.40
CA ARG A 236 -6.36 13.09 -8.69
C ARG A 236 -6.68 14.57 -8.86
N VAL A 237 -7.22 15.21 -7.82
CA VAL A 237 -7.50 16.65 -7.85
C VAL A 237 -6.21 17.46 -7.97
N ALA A 238 -5.16 17.11 -7.22
CA ALA A 238 -3.86 17.74 -7.30
C ALA A 238 -3.26 17.58 -8.71
N PHE A 239 -3.23 16.35 -9.22
CA PHE A 239 -2.76 16.04 -10.57
C PHE A 239 -3.51 16.82 -11.65
N MET A 240 -4.85 16.85 -11.59
CA MET A 240 -5.67 17.62 -12.54
C MET A 240 -5.48 19.13 -12.41
N ARG A 241 -5.13 19.66 -11.22
CA ARG A 241 -4.76 21.08 -11.06
C ARG A 241 -3.41 21.36 -11.71
N THR A 242 -2.43 20.48 -11.53
CA THR A 242 -1.12 20.57 -12.18
C THR A 242 -1.27 20.54 -13.70
N LEU A 243 -2.07 19.61 -14.25
CA LEU A 243 -2.36 19.55 -15.69
C LEU A 243 -3.06 20.81 -16.22
N LYS A 244 -3.91 21.43 -15.41
CA LYS A 244 -4.59 22.69 -15.77
C LYS A 244 -3.73 23.94 -15.57
N CYS A 245 -2.45 23.78 -15.18
CA CYS A 245 -1.55 24.86 -14.80
C CYS A 245 -2.19 25.88 -13.84
N LYS A 246 -3.17 25.46 -13.02
CA LYS A 246 -3.78 26.35 -12.04
C LYS A 246 -2.79 26.53 -10.91
N LYS A 247 -2.16 27.70 -10.85
CA LYS A 247 -1.25 28.11 -9.78
C LYS A 247 -1.96 27.89 -8.43
N SER A 248 -1.29 27.17 -7.53
CA SER A 248 -1.77 26.99 -6.16
C SER A 248 -1.58 28.30 -5.42
N THR A 249 -2.60 29.17 -5.48
CA THR A 249 -2.79 30.29 -4.53
C THR A 249 -3.44 29.77 -3.27
#